data_AF-A0A2K8U212-F1
#
_entry.id   AF-A0A2K8U212-F1
#
_cell.length_a   1.000
_cell.length_b   1.000
_cell.length_c   1.000
_cell.angle_alpha   90.00
_cell.angle_beta   90.00
_cell.angle_gamma   90.00
#
_symmetry.space_group_name_H-M   'P 1'
#
loop_
_entity.id
_entity.type
_entity.pdbx_description
1 polymer ?
#
loop_
_entity_poly.entity_id
_entity_poly.type
_entity_poly.pdbx_seq_one_letter_code
_entity_poly.pdbx_strand_id
1 'polypeptide(L)' 'MNPERCRAVYAALEAAYGAQGWWPAQTPFEVMVGAALTQNTAWTNVERALARLTGRIALTAEAILR' A
#
# COMPACT_ATOMS: atom_id res chain seq x y z
N MET A 1 -2.18 -19.49 16.17
CA MET A 1 -3.00 -19.16 14.99
C MET A 1 -3.08 -20.40 14.12
N ASN A 2 -4.28 -20.89 13.75
CA ASN A 2 -4.42 -22.06 12.87
C ASN A 2 -4.31 -21.59 11.40
N PRO A 3 -3.27 -22.00 10.63
CA PRO A 3 -3.06 -21.55 9.25
C PRO A 3 -4.22 -21.89 8.31
N GLU A 4 -4.90 -23.01 8.54
CA GLU A 4 -6.03 -23.44 7.72
C GLU A 4 -7.23 -22.51 7.92
N ARG A 5 -7.48 -22.11 9.16
CA ARG A 5 -8.55 -21.17 9.48
C ARG A 5 -8.32 -19.80 8.86
N CYS A 6 -7.08 -19.31 8.86
CA CYS A 6 -6.73 -18.06 8.17
C CYS A 6 -6.98 -18.14 6.66
N ARG A 7 -6.58 -19.26 6.02
CA ARG A 7 -6.83 -19.48 4.59
C ARG A 7 -8.33 -19.56 4.27
N ALA A 8 -9.12 -20.23 5.11
CA ALA A 8 -10.56 -20.33 4.92
C ALA A 8 -11.25 -18.95 5.03
N VAL A 9 -10.83 -18.11 5.99
CA VAL A 9 -11.33 -16.73 6.12
C VAL A 9 -10.94 -15.90 4.90
N TYR A 10 -9.67 -15.97 4.47
CA TYR A 10 -9.21 -15.27 3.27
C TYR A 10 -10.03 -15.66 2.04
N ALA A 11 -10.21 -16.96 1.78
CA ALA A 11 -10.97 -17.45 0.63
C ALA A 11 -12.44 -17.00 0.66
N ALA A 12 -13.08 -17.00 1.83
CA ALA A 12 -14.45 -16.53 1.98
C ALA A 12 -14.58 -15.02 1.68
N LEU A 13 -13.64 -14.22 2.15
CA LEU A 13 -13.60 -12.78 1.89
C LEU A 13 -13.29 -12.49 0.41
N GLU A 14 -12.33 -13.20 -0.18
CA GLU A 14 -11.98 -13.06 -1.59
C GLU A 14 -13.15 -13.45 -2.51
N ALA A 15 -13.88 -14.52 -2.19
CA ALA A 15 -15.07 -14.91 -2.94
C ALA A 15 -16.21 -13.88 -2.83
N ALA A 16 -16.36 -13.21 -1.68
CA ALA A 16 -17.43 -12.25 -1.45
C ALA A 16 -17.14 -10.87 -2.06
N TYR A 17 -15.88 -10.42 -2.02
CA TYR A 17 -15.51 -9.06 -2.37
C TYR A 17 -14.64 -8.96 -3.63
N GLY A 18 -13.99 -10.05 -4.04
CA GLY A 18 -13.00 -10.07 -5.12
C GLY A 18 -11.68 -9.37 -4.76
N ALA A 19 -10.82 -9.19 -5.75
CA ALA A 19 -9.55 -8.48 -5.58
C ALA A 19 -9.80 -7.01 -5.20
N GLN A 20 -9.42 -6.62 -3.99
CA GLN A 20 -9.71 -5.27 -3.47
C GLN A 20 -8.78 -4.18 -4.00
N GLY A 21 -7.59 -4.52 -4.48
CA GLY A 21 -6.57 -3.52 -4.84
C GLY A 21 -6.30 -2.53 -3.69
N TRP A 22 -6.41 -3.01 -2.44
CA TRP A 22 -6.53 -2.19 -1.23
C TRP A 22 -5.34 -1.25 -0.99
N TRP A 23 -4.22 -1.48 -1.68
CA TRP A 23 -3.05 -0.62 -1.65
C TRP A 23 -2.79 -0.03 -3.05
N PRO A 24 -2.98 1.27 -3.26
CA PRO A 24 -2.79 1.92 -4.55
C PRO A 24 -1.30 2.16 -4.81
N ALA A 25 -0.58 1.13 -5.24
CA ALA A 25 0.81 1.22 -5.67
C ALA A 25 1.01 0.48 -6.98
N GLN A 26 1.82 1.05 -7.86
CA GLN A 26 2.21 0.45 -9.13
C GLN A 26 3.50 -0.37 -9.00
N THR A 27 4.32 -0.07 -7.97
CA THR A 27 5.61 -0.74 -7.76
C THR A 27 5.80 -1.19 -6.31
N PRO A 28 6.63 -2.23 -6.07
CA PRO A 28 7.01 -2.61 -4.70
C PRO A 28 7.64 -1.46 -3.89
N PHE A 29 8.38 -0.56 -4.55
CA PHE A 29 8.98 0.58 -3.87
C PHE A 29 7.91 1.58 -3.37
N GLU A 30 6.88 1.84 -4.18
CA GLU A 30 5.74 2.65 -3.75
C GLU A 30 5.00 2.02 -2.55
N VAL A 31 4.90 0.68 -2.51
CA VAL A 31 4.38 -0.04 -1.33
C VAL A 31 5.23 0.27 -0.09
N MET A 32 6.55 0.15 -0.21
CA MET A 32 7.48 0.42 0.90
C MET A 32 7.38 1.87 1.39
N VAL A 33 7.33 2.85 0.49
CA VAL A 33 7.21 4.27 0.85
C VAL A 33 5.90 4.53 1.59
N GLY A 34 4.76 4.06 1.07
CA GLY A 34 3.47 4.23 1.75
C GLY A 34 3.42 3.52 3.11
N ALA A 35 4.05 2.35 3.24
CA ALA A 35 4.13 1.60 4.50
C ALA A 35 4.98 2.35 5.53
N ALA A 36 6.07 3.00 5.11
CA ALA A 36 6.86 3.87 5.97
C ALA A 36 6.07 5.10 6.43
N LEU A 37 5.35 5.76 5.52
CA LEU A 37 4.56 6.95 5.84
C LEU A 37 3.40 6.63 6.81
N THR A 38 2.73 5.50 6.62
CA THR A 38 1.57 5.09 7.45
C THR A 38 1.94 4.82 8.91
N GLN A 39 3.19 4.49 9.21
CA GLN A 39 3.63 4.16 10.59
C GLN A 39 3.44 5.32 11.59
N ASN A 40 3.36 6.58 11.13
CA ASN A 40 3.25 7.74 12.01
C ASN A 40 2.20 8.77 11.55
N THR A 41 1.28 8.40 10.65
CA THR A 41 0.25 9.32 10.16
C THR A 41 -0.99 8.60 9.68
N ALA A 42 -2.12 9.32 9.63
CA ALA A 42 -3.37 8.79 9.09
C ALA A 42 -3.23 8.50 7.58
N TRP A 43 -3.88 7.43 7.11
CA TRP A 43 -3.87 7.04 5.69
C TRP A 43 -4.23 8.20 4.74
N THR A 44 -5.22 9.01 5.10
CA THR A 44 -5.63 10.19 4.31
C THR A 44 -4.53 11.24 4.14
N ASN A 45 -3.60 11.34 5.11
CA ASN A 45 -2.43 12.22 4.99
C ASN A 45 -1.33 11.56 4.13
N VAL A 46 -1.18 10.24 4.17
CA VAL A 46 -0.27 9.48 3.29
C VAL A 46 -0.70 9.65 1.84
N GLU A 47 -1.98 9.45 1.53
CA GLU A 47 -2.54 9.62 0.18
C GLU A 47 -2.25 11.02 -0.36
N ARG A 48 -2.48 12.06 0.46
CA ARG A 48 -2.19 13.45 0.08
C ARG A 48 -0.69 13.68 -0.16
N ALA A 49 0.19 13.09 0.66
CA ALA A 49 1.63 13.21 0.50
C ALA A 49 2.12 12.50 -0.77
N LEU A 50 1.68 11.25 -0.99
CA LEU A 50 2.01 10.47 -2.19
C LEU A 50 1.55 11.16 -3.46
N ALA A 51 0.31 11.66 -3.51
CA ALA A 51 -0.21 12.40 -4.66
C ALA A 51 0.60 13.67 -4.98
N ARG A 52 1.14 14.35 -3.95
CA ARG A 52 2.01 15.52 -4.14
C ARG A 52 3.41 15.13 -4.62
N LEU A 53 3.92 13.98 -4.19
CA LEU A 53 5.25 13.48 -4.56
C LEU A 53 5.25 12.94 -5.99
N THR A 54 4.29 12.09 -6.36
CA THR A 54 4.20 11.51 -7.72
C THR A 54 3.98 12.55 -8.81
N GLY A 55 3.38 13.70 -8.47
CA GLY A 55 3.27 14.84 -9.39
C GLY A 55 4.57 15.64 -9.59
N ARG A 56 5.65 15.33 -8.84
CA ARG A 56 6.91 16.10 -8.84
C ARG A 56 8.14 15.25 -9.12
N ILE A 57 8.17 14.03 -8.61
CA ILE A 57 9.30 13.10 -8.74
C ILE A 57 8.76 11.68 -8.95
N ALA A 58 9.56 10.84 -9.63
CA ALA A 58 9.31 9.41 -9.64
C ALA A 58 9.50 8.85 -8.22
N LEU A 59 8.63 7.94 -7.77
CA LEU A 59 8.82 7.25 -6.49
C LEU A 59 9.82 6.10 -6.68
N THR A 60 11.10 6.46 -6.79
CA THR A 60 12.24 5.54 -6.73
C THR A 60 13.26 6.02 -5.71
N ALA A 61 14.15 5.15 -5.26
CA ALA A 61 15.18 5.51 -4.29
C ALA A 61 16.10 6.63 -4.82
N GLU A 62 16.48 6.55 -6.09
CA GLU A 62 17.39 7.49 -6.73
C GLU A 62 16.78 8.88 -6.86
N ALA A 63 15.47 8.96 -7.15
CA ALA A 63 14.76 10.23 -7.28
C ALA A 63 14.55 10.92 -5.92
N ILE A 64 14.46 10.15 -4.83
CA ILE A 64 14.33 10.68 -3.46
C ILE A 64 15.68 11.19 -2.92
N LEU A 65 16.79 10.57 -3.33
CA LEU A 65 18.14 10.93 -2.85
C LEU A 65 18.78 12.13 -3.56
N ARG A 66 18.09 12.72 -4.55
CA ARG A 66 18.54 13.91 -5.29
C ARG A 66 17.89 15.17 -4.76
#